data_AF-A0A2V5WJZ2-F1
#
_entry.id   AF-A0A2V5WJZ2-F1
#
_cell.length_a   1.000
_cell.length_b   1.000
_cell.length_c   1.000
_cell.angle_alpha   90.00
_cell.angle_beta   90.00
_cell.angle_gamma   90.00
#
_symmetry.space_group_name_H-M   'P 1'
#
loop_
_entity.id
_entity.type
_entity.pdbx_description
1 polymer ?
#
loop_
_entity_poly.entity_id
_entity_poly.type
_entity_poly.pdbx_seq_one_letter_code
_entity_poly.pdbx_strand_id
1 'polypeptide(L)'
;MAHSLWIVRELLITLAILIACITAILASWIFGGRQLSLFIDRFGTVEIDSAKINSIAYEGSGTGGILIVNDAGLSLNETAPNLSPSMGSTKDNQFALASGGKVFAFGRLGSAAESASDHLATTTPAGDDASLVTRRSIVSWPTPFDLNFMTGQSPSWKRHIYYQLRWKKSSGATLEMLWRYEQYFYPRNGWGSGFMTREGSTGLIRLDIRP
;
A
#
# COMPACT_ATOMS: atom_id res chain seq x y z
N MET A 1 44.45 -19.14 -40.81
CA MET A 1 43.21 -19.88 -40.50
C MET A 1 43.03 -20.15 -38.99
N ALA A 2 44.02 -20.72 -38.29
CA ALA A 2 43.91 -21.03 -36.84
C ALA A 2 43.59 -19.81 -35.94
N HIS A 3 44.18 -18.64 -36.23
CA HIS A 3 43.95 -17.41 -35.46
C HIS A 3 42.52 -16.87 -35.59
N SER A 4 41.87 -17.08 -36.75
CA SER A 4 40.47 -16.69 -36.98
C SER A 4 39.50 -17.61 -36.25
N LEU A 5 39.80 -18.91 -36.17
CA LEU A 5 38.96 -19.87 -35.45
C LEU A 5 38.99 -19.64 -33.94
N TRP A 6 40.15 -19.24 -33.40
CA TRP A 6 40.32 -18.90 -31.98
C TRP A 6 39.50 -17.66 -31.59
N ILE A 7 39.58 -16.58 -32.38
CA ILE A 7 38.79 -15.35 -32.15
C ILE A 7 37.28 -15.63 -32.20
N VAL A 8 36.82 -16.44 -33.17
CA VAL A 8 35.40 -16.83 -33.27
C VAL A 8 34.96 -17.63 -32.04
N ARG A 9 35.79 -18.55 -31.54
CA ARG A 9 35.48 -19.33 -30.34
C ARG A 9 35.37 -18.44 -29.09
N GLU A 10 36.31 -17.52 -28.90
CA GLU A 10 36.31 -16.58 -27.79
C GLU A 10 35.03 -15.71 -27.81
N LEU A 11 34.69 -15.19 -28.99
CA LEU A 11 33.51 -14.36 -29.19
C LEU A 11 32.21 -15.13 -28.90
N LEU A 12 32.11 -16.37 -29.35
CA LEU A 12 30.96 -17.24 -29.05
C LEU A 12 30.82 -17.54 -27.56
N ILE A 13 31.94 -17.76 -26.86
CA ILE A 13 31.93 -18.00 -25.41
C ILE A 13 31.48 -16.74 -24.68
N THR A 14 32.04 -15.57 -25.00
CA THR A 14 31.64 -14.29 -24.39
C THR A 14 30.16 -14.00 -24.63
N LEU A 15 29.66 -14.23 -25.85
CA LEU A 15 28.25 -14.07 -26.17
C LEU A 15 27.37 -15.03 -25.38
N ALA A 16 27.76 -16.31 -25.26
CA ALA A 16 27.02 -17.30 -24.48
C ALA A 16 26.94 -16.90 -22.99
N ILE A 17 28.05 -16.43 -22.41
CA ILE A 17 28.08 -15.93 -21.02
C ILE A 17 27.14 -14.73 -20.88
N LEU A 18 27.19 -13.77 -21.79
CA LEU A 18 26.32 -12.60 -21.76
C LEU A 18 24.83 -12.99 -21.80
N ILE A 19 24.45 -13.90 -22.70
CA ILE A 19 23.08 -14.41 -22.81
C ILE A 19 22.66 -15.13 -21.52
N ALA A 20 23.52 -15.96 -20.96
CA ALA A 20 23.25 -16.67 -19.71
C ALA A 20 23.03 -15.68 -18.54
N CYS A 21 23.87 -14.64 -18.43
CA CYS A 21 23.72 -13.59 -17.42
C CYS A 21 22.41 -12.83 -17.57
N ILE A 22 22.07 -12.40 -18.79
CA ILE A 22 20.79 -11.69 -19.05
C ILE A 22 19.60 -12.58 -18.70
N THR A 23 19.65 -13.86 -19.09
CA THR A 23 18.59 -14.82 -18.81
C THR A 23 18.41 -15.02 -17.30
N ALA A 24 19.50 -15.14 -16.56
CA ALA A 24 19.47 -15.25 -15.10
C ALA A 24 18.85 -14.01 -14.45
N ILE A 25 19.24 -12.80 -14.89
CA ILE A 25 18.67 -11.54 -14.40
C ILE A 25 17.16 -11.46 -14.66
N LEU A 26 16.73 -11.80 -15.88
CA LEU A 26 15.30 -11.79 -16.25
C LEU A 26 14.50 -12.82 -15.43
N ALA A 27 15.04 -14.03 -15.26
CA ALA A 27 14.40 -15.05 -14.43
C ALA A 27 14.30 -14.58 -12.97
N SER A 28 15.37 -14.02 -12.41
CA SER A 28 15.34 -13.44 -11.06
C SER A 28 14.32 -12.31 -10.92
N TRP A 29 14.11 -11.49 -11.95
CA TRP A 29 13.08 -10.45 -11.91
C TRP A 29 11.67 -11.01 -12.01
N ILE A 30 11.43 -12.04 -12.83
CA ILE A 30 10.11 -12.67 -12.94
C ILE A 30 9.74 -13.38 -11.63
N PHE A 31 10.66 -14.15 -11.04
CA PHE A 31 10.36 -14.94 -9.84
C PHE A 31 10.54 -14.16 -8.54
N GLY A 32 11.46 -13.19 -8.51
CA GLY A 32 11.82 -12.40 -7.34
C GLY A 32 11.43 -10.92 -7.40
N GLY A 33 10.81 -10.46 -8.49
CA GLY A 33 10.57 -9.04 -8.75
C GLY A 33 9.74 -8.35 -7.68
N ARG A 34 8.79 -9.07 -7.07
CA ARG A 34 8.03 -8.56 -5.93
C ARG A 34 8.92 -8.25 -4.72
N GLN A 35 9.83 -9.17 -4.36
CA GLN A 35 10.75 -8.97 -3.23
C GLN A 35 11.76 -7.87 -3.53
N LEU A 36 12.24 -7.81 -4.78
CA LEU A 36 13.09 -6.72 -5.25
C LEU A 36 12.37 -5.38 -5.14
N SER A 37 11.13 -5.28 -5.60
CA SER A 37 10.30 -4.07 -5.48
C SER A 37 10.15 -3.65 -4.01
N LEU A 38 9.77 -4.56 -3.13
CA LEU A 38 9.67 -4.29 -1.69
C LEU A 38 11.00 -3.84 -1.06
N PHE A 39 12.11 -4.43 -1.48
CA PHE A 39 13.44 -4.06 -0.99
C PHE A 39 13.80 -2.64 -1.43
N ILE A 40 13.57 -2.29 -2.69
CA ILE A 40 13.82 -0.95 -3.22
C ILE A 40 12.91 0.09 -2.56
N ASP A 41 11.65 -0.26 -2.30
CA ASP A 41 10.68 0.64 -1.66
C ASP A 41 11.09 1.06 -0.23
N ARG A 42 12.02 0.32 0.42
CA ARG A 42 12.63 0.73 1.70
C ARG A 42 13.51 1.97 1.57
N PHE A 43 14.09 2.21 0.39
CA PHE A 43 14.95 3.36 0.12
C PHE A 43 14.18 4.55 -0.45
N GLY A 44 13.04 4.29 -1.08
CA GLY A 44 12.18 5.36 -1.57
C GLY A 44 10.98 4.85 -2.35
N THR A 45 9.93 5.65 -2.32
CA THR A 45 8.73 5.50 -3.15
C THR A 45 8.46 6.83 -3.86
N VAL A 46 7.75 6.78 -4.99
CA VAL A 46 7.38 7.98 -5.74
C VAL A 46 6.03 8.47 -5.24
N GLU A 47 6.00 9.67 -4.70
CA GLU A 47 4.74 10.35 -4.38
C GLU A 47 4.02 10.72 -5.67
N ILE A 48 2.74 10.38 -5.75
CA ILE A 48 1.92 10.61 -6.95
C ILE A 48 0.70 11.49 -6.66
N ASP A 49 0.26 11.54 -5.40
CA ASP A 49 -0.81 12.42 -4.98
C ASP A 49 -0.66 12.74 -3.48
N SER A 50 -1.18 13.90 -3.07
CA SER A 50 -1.26 14.32 -1.69
C SER A 50 -2.48 15.21 -1.51
N ALA A 51 -3.54 14.65 -0.94
CA ALA A 51 -4.79 15.35 -0.71
C ALA A 51 -4.98 15.69 0.78
N LYS A 52 -5.55 16.86 1.08
CA LYS A 52 -6.00 17.16 2.44
C LYS A 52 -7.16 16.23 2.84
N ILE A 53 -7.16 15.82 4.09
CA ILE A 53 -8.27 15.05 4.67
C ILE A 53 -9.33 16.05 5.12
N ASN A 54 -10.52 15.93 4.56
CA ASN A 54 -11.70 16.74 4.89
C ASN A 54 -12.67 15.94 5.77
N SER A 55 -12.77 14.64 5.50
CA SER A 55 -13.61 13.71 6.25
C SER A 55 -12.87 12.41 6.53
N ILE A 56 -13.19 11.82 7.68
CA ILE A 56 -12.78 10.47 8.02
C ILE A 56 -13.96 9.73 8.64
N ALA A 57 -14.20 8.52 8.14
CA ALA A 57 -15.26 7.65 8.60
C ALA A 57 -14.74 6.21 8.78
N TYR A 58 -15.48 5.42 9.53
CA TYR A 58 -15.14 4.04 9.83
C TYR A 58 -16.40 3.19 9.82
N GLU A 59 -16.29 2.07 9.12
CA GLU A 59 -17.31 1.03 9.04
C GLU A 59 -16.72 -0.29 9.51
N GLY A 60 -17.26 -0.87 10.58
CA GLY A 60 -16.82 -2.17 11.09
C GLY A 60 -17.16 -2.43 12.55
N SER A 61 -16.61 -3.52 13.08
CA SER A 61 -16.91 -4.08 14.42
C SER A 61 -16.00 -3.55 15.54
N GLY A 62 -15.16 -2.56 15.26
CA GLY A 62 -14.17 -1.99 16.18
C GLY A 62 -12.78 -2.64 16.10
N THR A 63 -12.64 -3.88 15.64
CA THR A 63 -11.35 -4.55 15.39
C THR A 63 -11.33 -5.13 13.98
N GLY A 64 -10.91 -4.33 13.00
CA GLY A 64 -11.05 -4.62 11.57
C GLY A 64 -12.02 -3.64 10.90
N GLY A 65 -12.48 -3.93 9.69
CA GLY A 65 -13.36 -3.06 8.91
C GLY A 65 -12.62 -2.18 7.89
N ILE A 66 -13.25 -1.07 7.51
CA ILE A 66 -12.74 -0.15 6.50
C ILE A 66 -12.69 1.25 7.11
N LEU A 67 -11.52 1.89 7.01
CA LEU A 67 -11.34 3.31 7.30
C LEU A 67 -11.52 4.08 6.00
N ILE A 68 -12.55 4.92 5.94
CA ILE A 68 -12.88 5.74 4.78
C ILE A 68 -12.27 7.12 5.00
N VAL A 69 -11.30 7.51 4.17
CA VAL A 69 -10.62 8.81 4.25
C VAL A 69 -10.97 9.60 3.00
N ASN A 70 -11.71 10.71 3.15
CA ASN A 70 -12.45 11.34 2.06
C ASN A 70 -13.35 10.28 1.38
N ASP A 71 -12.95 9.78 0.22
CA ASP A 71 -13.65 8.72 -0.53
C ASP A 71 -12.82 7.43 -0.68
N ALA A 72 -11.63 7.37 -0.08
CA ALA A 72 -10.74 6.21 -0.16
C ALA A 72 -11.02 5.22 0.98
N GLY A 73 -11.51 4.03 0.64
CA GLY A 73 -11.70 2.92 1.58
C GLY A 73 -10.41 2.14 1.83
N LEU A 74 -9.86 2.26 3.04
CA LEU A 74 -8.62 1.63 3.48
C LEU A 74 -8.91 0.49 4.45
N SER A 75 -8.66 -0.74 4.01
CA SER A 75 -8.92 -1.95 4.80
C SER A 75 -8.08 -2.00 6.07
N LEU A 76 -8.73 -2.33 7.20
CA LEU A 76 -8.13 -2.66 8.49
C LEU A 76 -8.21 -4.16 8.79
N ASN A 77 -8.71 -4.97 7.85
CA ASN A 77 -8.86 -6.43 8.03
C ASN A 77 -7.52 -7.17 7.89
N GLU A 78 -6.66 -6.69 7.00
CA GLU A 78 -5.32 -7.24 6.80
C GLU A 78 -4.31 -6.28 7.43
N THR A 79 -3.70 -6.69 8.54
CA THR A 79 -2.71 -5.88 9.25
C THR A 79 -1.38 -6.62 9.38
N ALA A 80 -0.28 -5.87 9.44
CA ALA A 80 1.02 -6.45 9.72
C ALA A 80 1.03 -7.19 11.07
N PRO A 81 1.88 -8.23 11.23
CA PRO A 81 2.03 -8.92 12.51
C PRO A 81 2.30 -7.93 13.65
N ASN A 82 1.60 -8.12 14.78
CA ASN A 82 1.65 -7.25 15.97
C ASN A 82 0.97 -5.88 15.81
N LEU A 83 0.23 -5.64 14.72
CA LEU A 83 -0.57 -4.45 14.55
C LEU A 83 -2.05 -4.77 14.77
N SER A 84 -2.59 -4.28 15.88
CA SER A 84 -4.00 -4.46 16.25
C SER A 84 -4.62 -3.08 16.53
N PRO A 85 -4.97 -2.32 15.47
CA PRO A 85 -5.74 -1.10 15.63
C PRO A 85 -7.16 -1.44 16.09
N SER A 86 -7.67 -0.66 17.03
CA SER A 86 -9.08 -0.67 17.39
C SER A 86 -9.70 0.70 17.16
N MET A 87 -10.89 0.72 16.59
CA MET A 87 -11.65 1.91 16.24
C MET A 87 -12.88 2.00 17.13
N GLY A 88 -13.19 3.19 17.60
CA GLY A 88 -14.30 3.37 18.52
C GLY A 88 -14.57 4.82 18.87
N SER A 89 -15.45 5.01 19.85
CA SER A 89 -15.70 6.32 20.45
C SER A 89 -15.04 6.44 21.82
N THR A 90 -14.57 7.63 22.16
CA THR A 90 -14.12 7.97 23.51
C THR A 90 -15.32 8.28 24.42
N LYS A 91 -15.09 8.32 25.73
CA LYS A 91 -16.09 8.79 26.71
C LYS A 91 -16.60 10.20 26.39
N ASP A 92 -15.76 11.04 25.81
CA ASP A 92 -16.12 12.41 25.38
C ASP A 92 -16.79 12.49 24.00
N ASN A 93 -17.32 11.37 23.49
CA ASN A 93 -18.00 11.27 22.19
C ASN A 93 -17.11 11.69 20.99
N GLN A 94 -15.82 11.35 21.05
CA GLN A 94 -14.88 11.57 19.95
C GLN A 94 -14.62 10.26 19.21
N PHE A 95 -14.59 10.30 17.88
CA PHE A 95 -14.10 9.19 17.08
C PHE A 95 -12.60 9.03 17.32
N ALA A 96 -12.15 7.82 17.67
CA ALA A 96 -10.75 7.57 17.99
C ALA A 96 -10.25 6.22 17.49
N LEU A 97 -8.94 6.19 17.25
CA LEU A 97 -8.13 5.01 16.99
C LEU A 97 -7.29 4.72 18.23
N ALA A 98 -7.26 3.47 18.66
CA ALA A 98 -6.36 2.98 19.70
C ALA A 98 -5.44 1.89 19.16
N SER A 99 -4.18 1.90 19.58
CA SER A 99 -3.23 0.83 19.29
C SER A 99 -2.06 0.87 20.26
N GLY A 100 -1.63 -0.30 20.75
CA GLY A 100 -0.48 -0.41 21.66
C GLY A 100 -0.60 0.44 22.93
N GLY A 101 -1.82 0.57 23.48
CA GLY A 101 -2.11 1.38 24.67
C GLY A 101 -2.16 2.90 24.43
N LYS A 102 -1.96 3.37 23.20
CA LYS A 102 -2.08 4.78 22.81
C LYS A 102 -3.42 5.02 22.14
N VAL A 103 -3.93 6.24 22.28
CA VAL A 103 -5.21 6.67 21.70
C VAL A 103 -5.00 7.96 20.92
N PHE A 104 -5.53 7.99 19.69
CA PHE A 104 -5.58 9.16 18.85
C PHE A 104 -7.04 9.47 18.51
N ALA A 105 -7.59 10.56 19.04
CA ALA A 105 -8.92 11.02 18.70
C ALA A 105 -8.90 11.83 17.39
N PHE A 106 -9.70 11.48 16.39
CA PHE A 106 -9.80 12.23 15.14
C PHE A 106 -10.61 13.51 15.30
N GLY A 107 -11.67 13.49 16.11
CA GLY A 107 -12.58 14.61 16.27
C GLY A 107 -13.90 14.18 16.90
N ARG A 108 -14.79 15.14 17.15
CA ARG A 108 -16.14 14.86 17.65
C ARG A 108 -16.95 14.11 16.60
N LEU A 109 -17.74 13.13 17.03
CA LEU A 109 -18.64 12.42 16.13
C LEU A 109 -19.66 13.39 15.52
N GLY A 110 -19.93 13.24 14.22
CA GLY A 110 -20.97 14.00 13.53
C GLY A 110 -22.37 13.58 14.00
N SER A 111 -23.33 14.52 13.97
CA SER A 111 -24.72 14.31 14.44
C SER A 111 -25.49 13.18 13.73
N ALA A 112 -24.98 12.67 12.59
CA ALA A 112 -25.56 11.53 11.89
C ALA A 112 -25.32 10.17 12.59
N ALA A 113 -24.56 10.14 13.69
CA ALA A 113 -24.34 8.95 14.51
C ALA A 113 -25.55 8.54 15.37
N GLU A 114 -26.70 9.22 15.26
CA GLU A 114 -27.92 8.88 16.01
C GLU A 114 -28.64 7.62 15.49
N SER A 115 -28.18 6.99 14.40
CA SER A 115 -28.83 5.78 13.85
C SER A 115 -27.87 4.85 13.12
N ALA A 116 -26.85 4.35 13.81
CA ALA A 116 -26.25 3.02 13.61
C ALA A 116 -25.00 2.92 14.49
N SER A 117 -24.91 1.85 15.28
CA SER A 117 -23.75 1.52 16.11
C SER A 117 -22.44 1.30 15.33
N ASP A 118 -22.48 1.35 14.00
CA ASP A 118 -21.46 0.77 13.13
C ASP A 118 -20.78 1.77 12.20
N HIS A 119 -21.21 3.04 12.20
CA HIS A 119 -20.65 4.10 11.32
C HIS A 119 -20.15 5.29 12.15
N LEU A 120 -18.84 5.34 12.39
CA LEU A 120 -18.20 6.46 13.08
C LEU A 120 -17.66 7.45 12.05
N ALA A 121 -18.05 8.72 12.14
CA ALA A 121 -17.56 9.73 11.19
C ALA A 121 -17.32 11.09 11.85
N THR A 122 -16.30 11.78 11.36
CA THR A 122 -15.97 13.16 11.75
C THR A 122 -15.33 13.92 10.59
N THR A 123 -15.41 15.24 10.66
CA THR A 123 -14.64 16.14 9.79
C THR A 123 -13.35 16.54 10.49
N THR A 124 -12.31 16.84 9.72
CA THR A 124 -11.03 17.28 10.27
C THR A 124 -11.24 18.53 11.13
N PRO A 125 -10.88 18.51 12.43
CA PRO A 125 -11.01 19.69 13.29
C PRO A 125 -10.21 20.88 12.78
N ALA A 126 -10.72 22.09 13.04
CA ALA A 126 -10.01 23.31 12.68
C ALA A 126 -8.66 23.39 13.41
N GLY A 127 -7.59 23.62 12.64
CA GLY A 127 -6.22 23.73 13.16
C GLY A 127 -5.41 22.44 13.11
N ASP A 128 -6.03 21.30 12.79
CA ASP A 128 -5.30 20.07 12.48
C ASP A 128 -4.79 20.10 11.03
N ASP A 129 -3.61 19.51 10.82
CA ASP A 129 -3.02 19.29 9.51
C ASP A 129 -3.08 17.80 9.18
N ALA A 130 -3.99 17.43 8.30
CA ALA A 130 -4.27 16.05 7.95
C ALA A 130 -4.23 15.87 6.42
N SER A 131 -3.47 14.88 5.97
CA SER A 131 -3.28 14.58 4.55
C SER A 131 -3.25 13.07 4.29
N LEU A 132 -3.82 12.66 3.17
CA LEU A 132 -3.66 11.33 2.61
C LEU A 132 -2.70 11.43 1.42
N VAL A 133 -1.53 10.81 1.57
CA VAL A 133 -0.48 10.79 0.55
C VAL A 133 -0.50 9.46 -0.16
N THR A 134 -0.65 9.47 -1.47
CA THR A 134 -0.55 8.26 -2.29
C THR A 134 0.84 8.17 -2.92
N ARG A 135 1.48 7.02 -2.76
CA ARG A 135 2.81 6.74 -3.28
C ARG A 135 2.80 5.43 -4.05
N ARG A 136 3.73 5.26 -4.99
CA ARG A 136 3.92 4.02 -5.74
C ARG A 136 5.34 3.52 -5.65
N SER A 137 5.52 2.22 -5.84
CA SER A 137 6.85 1.63 -6.01
C SER A 137 7.58 2.23 -7.20
N ILE A 138 8.91 2.33 -7.08
CA ILE A 138 9.78 2.72 -8.19
C ILE A 138 9.85 1.58 -9.22
N VAL A 139 9.92 0.35 -8.73
CA VAL A 139 10.08 -0.85 -9.55
C VAL A 139 8.77 -1.64 -9.59
N SER A 140 8.25 -1.82 -10.80
CA SER A 140 7.20 -2.79 -11.11
C SER A 140 7.82 -4.15 -11.44
N TRP A 141 7.05 -5.22 -11.38
CA TRP A 141 7.50 -6.55 -11.82
C TRP A 141 6.49 -7.22 -12.76
N PRO A 142 6.98 -8.02 -13.73
CA PRO A 142 6.12 -8.75 -14.64
C PRO A 142 5.50 -9.98 -13.97
N THR A 143 4.33 -10.39 -14.43
CA THR A 143 3.61 -11.56 -13.92
C THR A 143 3.14 -12.50 -15.05
N PRO A 144 4.06 -13.05 -15.87
CA PRO A 144 3.73 -13.85 -17.04
C PRO A 144 2.99 -15.17 -16.72
N PHE A 145 3.06 -15.62 -15.47
CA PHE A 145 2.46 -16.87 -15.01
C PHE A 145 1.20 -16.69 -14.15
N ASP A 146 0.78 -15.44 -13.88
CA ASP A 146 -0.46 -15.16 -13.13
C ASP A 146 -1.66 -15.25 -14.08
N LEU A 147 -2.03 -16.47 -14.45
CA LEU A 147 -3.12 -16.76 -15.39
C LEU A 147 -4.47 -16.79 -14.66
N ASN A 148 -5.39 -15.90 -15.02
CA ASN A 148 -6.77 -15.92 -14.54
C ASN A 148 -7.73 -16.41 -15.63
N PHE A 149 -8.17 -17.67 -15.50
CA PHE A 149 -9.08 -18.30 -16.45
C PHE A 149 -10.56 -17.99 -16.18
N MET A 150 -10.92 -17.50 -14.98
CA MET A 150 -12.31 -17.20 -14.62
C MET A 150 -12.80 -15.86 -15.15
N THR A 151 -11.96 -14.82 -15.07
CA THR A 151 -12.32 -13.46 -15.52
C THR A 151 -11.79 -13.14 -16.93
N GLY A 152 -10.90 -13.98 -17.46
CA GLY A 152 -10.25 -13.78 -18.75
C GLY A 152 -9.22 -12.64 -18.78
N GLN A 153 -8.95 -11.98 -17.65
CA GLN A 153 -7.95 -10.91 -17.55
C GLN A 153 -6.85 -11.27 -16.57
N SER A 154 -5.63 -11.36 -17.10
CA SER A 154 -4.42 -11.65 -16.32
C SER A 154 -3.57 -10.38 -16.21
N PRO A 155 -3.09 -10.02 -15.01
CA PRO A 155 -2.16 -8.90 -14.88
C PRO A 155 -0.87 -9.27 -15.60
N SER A 156 -0.39 -8.38 -16.47
CA SER A 156 0.91 -8.55 -17.11
C SER A 156 2.04 -7.98 -16.26
N TRP A 157 1.72 -6.98 -15.45
CA TRP A 157 2.61 -6.35 -14.49
C TRP A 157 1.89 -6.03 -13.20
N LYS A 158 2.66 -5.94 -12.12
CA LYS A 158 2.21 -5.46 -10.82
C LYS A 158 3.21 -4.47 -10.25
N ARG A 159 2.73 -3.63 -9.33
CA ARG A 159 3.55 -2.76 -8.48
C ARG A 159 2.87 -2.59 -7.13
N HIS A 160 3.58 -2.11 -6.11
CA HIS A 160 2.90 -1.69 -4.90
C HIS A 160 2.42 -0.24 -5.01
N ILE A 161 1.30 0.01 -4.34
CA ILE A 161 0.78 1.35 -4.10
C ILE A 161 0.57 1.50 -2.60
N TYR A 162 0.86 2.69 -2.10
CA TYR A 162 0.88 3.01 -0.70
C TYR A 162 -0.05 4.17 -0.44
N TYR A 163 -0.87 4.04 0.58
CA TYR A 163 -1.69 5.11 1.10
C TYR A 163 -1.17 5.46 2.48
N GLN A 164 -0.71 6.70 2.65
CA GLN A 164 -0.14 7.17 3.90
C GLN A 164 -1.02 8.25 4.47
N LEU A 165 -1.73 7.94 5.56
CA LEU A 165 -2.42 8.95 6.35
C LEU A 165 -1.38 9.60 7.27
N ARG A 166 -1.28 10.92 7.19
CA ARG A 166 -0.49 11.76 8.10
C ARG A 166 -1.44 12.75 8.74
N TRP A 167 -1.51 12.74 10.07
CA TRP A 167 -2.34 13.67 10.82
C TRP A 167 -1.53 14.27 11.94
N LYS A 168 -1.50 15.60 12.01
CA LYS A 168 -0.91 16.37 13.10
C LYS A 168 -1.98 17.26 13.70
N LYS A 169 -2.21 17.10 15.00
CA LYS A 169 -3.11 17.95 15.74
C LYS A 169 -2.52 19.32 15.99
N SER A 170 -3.39 20.31 16.15
CA SER A 170 -3.03 21.62 16.71
C SER A 170 -2.32 21.50 18.07
N SER A 171 -2.63 20.47 18.86
CA SER A 171 -1.98 20.17 20.15
C SER A 171 -0.55 19.61 20.02
N GLY A 172 -0.11 19.24 18.81
CA GLY A 172 1.19 18.63 18.55
C GLY A 172 1.17 17.11 18.35
N ALA A 173 0.13 16.42 18.82
CA ALA A 173 0.00 14.96 18.69
C ALA A 173 -0.05 14.55 17.22
N THR A 174 0.58 13.42 16.88
CA THR A 174 0.65 12.94 15.49
C THR A 174 0.19 11.50 15.35
N LEU A 175 -0.47 11.21 14.24
CA LEU A 175 -0.79 9.88 13.76
C LEU A 175 -0.20 9.69 12.35
N GLU A 176 0.49 8.58 12.16
CA GLU A 176 0.89 8.11 10.85
C GLU A 176 0.39 6.68 10.65
N MET A 177 -0.31 6.44 9.55
CA MET A 177 -0.73 5.11 9.14
C MET A 177 -0.33 4.87 7.69
N LEU A 178 0.15 3.67 7.38
CA LEU A 178 0.60 3.30 6.04
C LEU A 178 -0.02 1.98 5.62
N TRP A 179 -0.80 2.02 4.54
CA TRP A 179 -1.29 0.84 3.86
C TRP A 179 -0.42 0.55 2.64
N ARG A 180 -0.30 -0.74 2.31
CA ARG A 180 0.33 -1.21 1.08
C ARG A 180 -0.60 -2.19 0.38
N TYR A 181 -0.90 -1.91 -0.87
CA TYR A 181 -1.68 -2.77 -1.76
C TYR A 181 -0.89 -3.11 -3.01
N GLU A 182 -1.39 -4.05 -3.79
CA GLU A 182 -0.91 -4.28 -5.15
C GLU A 182 -1.80 -3.53 -6.16
N GLN A 183 -1.15 -2.95 -7.17
CA GLN A 183 -1.83 -2.36 -8.32
C GLN A 183 -1.46 -3.18 -9.55
N TYR A 184 -2.49 -3.69 -10.23
CA TYR A 184 -2.33 -4.58 -11.38
C TYR A 184 -2.39 -3.78 -12.67
N PHE A 185 -1.57 -4.16 -13.64
CA PHE A 185 -1.60 -3.61 -15.00
C PHE A 185 -2.13 -4.65 -15.97
N TYR A 186 -3.21 -4.27 -16.66
CA TYR A 186 -3.81 -5.06 -17.71
C TYR A 186 -3.51 -4.38 -19.06
N PRO A 187 -2.95 -5.09 -20.05
CA PRO A 187 -2.54 -4.48 -21.33
C PRO A 187 -3.63 -3.66 -22.04
N ARG A 188 -4.90 -4.03 -21.87
CA ARG A 188 -6.04 -3.32 -22.48
C ARG A 188 -6.58 -2.16 -21.64
N ASN A 189 -6.41 -2.19 -20.32
CA ASN A 189 -7.10 -1.27 -19.40
C ASN A 189 -6.12 -0.35 -18.64
N GLY A 190 -4.82 -0.61 -18.73
CA GLY A 190 -3.81 0.09 -17.96
C GLY A 190 -3.72 -0.36 -16.50
N TRP A 191 -3.26 0.54 -15.63
CA TRP A 191 -3.18 0.30 -14.20
C TRP A 191 -4.58 0.38 -13.55
N GLY A 192 -4.96 -0.64 -12.79
CA GLY A 192 -6.23 -0.72 -12.08
C GLY A 192 -6.30 0.14 -10.80
N SER A 193 -7.32 -0.11 -9.97
CA SER A 193 -7.70 0.74 -8.83
C SER A 193 -6.70 0.81 -7.67
N GLY A 194 -5.70 -0.08 -7.61
CA GLY A 194 -4.65 -0.02 -6.57
C GLY A 194 -5.09 -0.47 -5.17
N PHE A 195 -6.22 -1.16 -5.05
CA PHE A 195 -6.71 -1.71 -3.79
C PHE A 195 -6.68 -3.25 -3.75
N MET A 196 -5.89 -3.89 -4.62
CA MET A 196 -5.84 -5.36 -4.66
C MET A 196 -5.10 -5.88 -3.44
N THR A 197 -5.74 -6.80 -2.73
CA THR A 197 -5.15 -7.52 -1.60
C THR A 197 -4.76 -8.96 -1.97
N ARG A 198 -3.80 -9.50 -1.22
CA ARG A 198 -3.34 -10.89 -1.23
C ARG A 198 -3.05 -11.31 0.21
N GLU A 199 -3.45 -12.54 0.51
CA GLU A 199 -3.14 -13.19 1.79
C GLU A 199 -1.64 -13.08 2.13
N GLY A 200 -1.37 -12.59 3.35
CA GLY A 200 -0.02 -12.55 3.92
C GLY A 200 0.83 -11.32 3.62
N SER A 201 0.38 -10.27 2.90
CA SER A 201 1.25 -9.11 2.68
C SER A 201 0.63 -7.76 2.25
N THR A 202 -0.68 -7.62 2.13
CA THR A 202 -1.34 -6.34 1.79
C THR A 202 -2.21 -5.84 2.94
N GLY A 203 -2.54 -4.54 2.96
CA GLY A 203 -3.27 -3.90 4.07
C GLY A 203 -2.41 -2.96 4.91
N LEU A 204 -2.78 -2.74 6.17
CA LEU A 204 -2.11 -1.78 7.06
C LEU A 204 -0.76 -2.34 7.54
N ILE A 205 0.34 -1.73 7.11
CA ILE A 205 1.70 -2.19 7.38
C ILE A 205 2.44 -1.38 8.45
N ARG A 206 1.95 -0.18 8.78
CA ARG A 206 2.52 0.66 9.83
C ARG A 206 1.45 1.53 10.46
N LEU A 207 1.51 1.67 11.78
CA LEU A 207 0.73 2.63 12.55
C LEU A 207 1.64 3.18 13.65
N ASP A 208 1.72 4.51 13.74
CA ASP A 208 2.49 5.20 14.78
C ASP A 208 1.63 6.33 15.36
N ILE A 209 1.49 6.33 16.69
CA ILE A 209 0.80 7.37 17.46
C ILE A 209 1.82 8.02 18.37
N ARG A 210 1.93 9.35 18.31
CA ARG A 210 2.79 10.15 19.19
C ARG A 210 1.95 11.24 19.87
N PRO A 211 2.12 11.42 21.19
CA PRO A 211 1.43 12.49 21.94
C PRO A 211 1.95 13.87 21.57
#